data_AF-A0A961IXR7-F1
#
_entry.id   AF-A0A961IXR7-F1
#
_cell.length_a   1.000
_cell.length_b   1.000
_cell.length_c   1.000
_cell.angle_alpha   90.00
_cell.angle_beta   90.00
_cell.angle_gamma   90.00
#
_symmetry.space_group_name_H-M   'P 1'
#
loop_
_entity.id
_entity.type
_entity.pdbx_description
1 polymer ?
#
loop_
_entity_poly.entity_id
_entity_poly.type
_entity_poly.pdbx_seq_one_letter_code
_entity_poly.pdbx_strand_id
1 'polypeptide(L)'
;SSGDYTDDALVTRLRERLSSRHKIALSQRQSEVALLILRGHSSVSIGWRLDISPQTVKVFRKQLYRKCEISSQAELFSLITPLLSS
;
A
#
# COMPACT_ATOMS: atom_id res chain seq x y z
N SER A 1 11.79 -10.61 12.58
CA SER A 1 12.44 -9.35 12.97
C SER A 1 13.18 -8.67 11.81
N SER A 2 13.84 -9.39 10.89
CA SER A 2 14.38 -8.78 9.64
C SER A 2 13.34 -8.39 8.57
N GLY A 3 12.15 -9.03 8.61
CA GLY A 3 11.06 -8.74 7.67
C GLY A 3 10.48 -7.33 7.81
N ASP A 4 10.32 -6.85 9.05
CA ASP A 4 9.68 -5.55 9.31
C ASP A 4 10.54 -4.37 8.83
N TYR A 5 11.87 -4.48 8.96
CA TYR A 5 12.81 -3.51 8.40
C TYR A 5 12.74 -3.42 6.88
N THR A 6 12.56 -4.57 6.22
CA THR A 6 12.42 -4.63 4.76
C THR A 6 11.11 -3.99 4.31
N ASP A 7 10.04 -4.16 5.09
CA ASP A 7 8.73 -3.58 4.78
C ASP A 7 8.75 -2.06 4.88
N ASP A 8 9.39 -1.49 5.90
CA ASP A 8 9.48 -0.03 6.04
C ASP A 8 10.31 0.61 4.91
N ALA A 9 11.41 -0.04 4.51
CA ALA A 9 12.21 0.39 3.37
C ALA A 9 11.39 0.36 2.06
N LEU A 10 10.59 -0.69 1.83
CA LEU A 10 9.72 -0.79 0.66
C LEU A 10 8.59 0.24 0.68
N VAL A 11 8.01 0.50 1.86
CA VAL A 11 6.98 1.53 2.04
C VAL A 11 7.54 2.91 1.72
N THR A 12 8.73 3.23 2.23
CA THR A 12 9.42 4.49 1.94
C THR A 12 9.69 4.64 0.44
N ARG A 13 10.30 3.62 -0.19
CA ARG A 13 10.56 3.61 -1.64
C ARG A 13 9.29 3.78 -2.46
N LEU A 14 8.21 3.10 -2.10
CA LEU A 14 6.91 3.23 -2.79
C LEU A 14 6.40 4.66 -2.75
N ARG A 15 6.44 5.31 -1.58
CA ARG A 15 5.98 6.70 -1.38
C ARG A 15 6.78 7.66 -2.24
N GLU A 16 8.11 7.53 -2.23
CA GLU A 16 9.01 8.37 -3.02
C GLU A 16 8.78 8.20 -4.53
N ARG A 17 8.67 6.96 -5.01
CA ARG A 17 8.49 6.66 -6.43
C ARG A 17 7.12 7.08 -6.96
N LEU A 18 6.05 6.88 -6.18
CA LEU A 18 4.71 7.39 -6.55
C LEU A 18 4.68 8.92 -6.60
N SER A 19 5.32 9.59 -5.64
CA SER A 19 5.35 11.05 -5.60
C SER A 19 6.16 11.62 -6.78
N SER A 20 7.35 11.08 -7.04
CA SER A 20 8.23 11.58 -8.10
C SER A 20 7.68 11.30 -9.51
N ARG A 21 7.23 10.06 -9.77
CA ARG A 21 6.84 9.61 -11.12
C ARG A 21 5.38 9.92 -11.47
N HIS A 22 4.48 9.89 -10.49
CA HIS A 22 3.05 10.00 -10.71
C HIS A 22 2.39 11.18 -9.98
N LYS A 23 3.15 11.99 -9.21
CA LYS A 23 2.62 13.10 -8.40
C LYS A 23 1.56 12.66 -7.37
N ILE A 24 1.57 11.39 -6.99
CA ILE A 24 0.67 10.81 -6.00
C ILE A 24 1.40 10.72 -4.65
N ALA A 25 0.90 11.41 -3.62
CA ALA A 25 1.50 11.41 -2.29
C ALA A 25 0.72 10.55 -1.30
N LEU A 26 1.09 9.29 -1.10
CA LEU A 26 0.44 8.41 -0.13
C LEU A 26 0.92 8.67 1.31
N SER A 27 0.01 8.51 2.27
CA SER A 27 0.39 8.45 3.70
C SER A 27 1.07 7.12 4.02
N GLN A 28 1.77 7.04 5.16
CA GLN A 28 2.40 5.82 5.64
C GLN A 28 1.42 4.63 5.65
N ARG A 29 0.25 4.80 6.29
CA ARG A 29 -0.78 3.75 6.37
C ARG A 29 -1.33 3.34 5.01
N GLN A 30 -1.47 4.27 4.06
CA GLN A 30 -1.93 3.94 2.70
C GLN A 30 -0.92 3.06 1.96
N SER A 31 0.37 3.36 2.09
CA SER A 31 1.45 2.59 1.47
C SER A 31 1.66 1.22 2.12
N GLU A 32 1.55 1.11 3.45
CA GLU A 32 1.55 -0.17 4.16
C GLU A 32 0.40 -1.07 3.68
N VAL A 33 -0.82 -0.52 3.61
CA VAL A 33 -2.00 -1.25 3.12
C VAL A 33 -1.81 -1.67 1.67
N ALA A 34 -1.24 -0.81 0.81
CA ALA A 34 -0.94 -1.15 -0.57
C ALA A 34 0.02 -2.36 -0.65
N LEU A 35 1.16 -2.31 0.04
CA LEU A 35 2.15 -3.38 0.03
C LEU A 35 1.57 -4.72 0.52
N LEU A 36 0.76 -4.69 1.57
CA LEU A 36 0.12 -5.90 2.09
C LEU A 36 -0.94 -6.46 1.15
N ILE A 37 -1.70 -5.61 0.42
CA ILE A 37 -2.61 -6.07 -0.64
C ILE A 37 -1.83 -6.76 -1.76
N LEU A 38 -0.70 -6.19 -2.20
CA LEU A 38 0.14 -6.80 -3.24
C LEU A 38 0.69 -8.17 -2.83
N ARG A 39 0.87 -8.41 -1.53
CA ARG A 39 1.29 -9.70 -0.97
C ARG A 39 0.14 -10.68 -0.73
N GLY A 40 -1.08 -10.31 -1.11
CA GLY A 40 -2.27 -11.19 -1.00
C GLY A 40 -2.93 -11.19 0.38
N HIS A 41 -2.63 -10.24 1.26
CA HIS A 41 -3.30 -10.17 2.57
C HIS A 41 -4.76 -9.75 2.44
N SER A 42 -5.65 -10.44 3.16
CA SER A 42 -7.04 -10.03 3.35
C SER A 42 -7.14 -8.81 4.28
N SER A 43 -8.25 -8.06 4.22
CA SER A 43 -8.45 -6.91 5.13
C SER A 43 -8.39 -7.28 6.61
N VAL A 44 -8.78 -8.52 6.97
CA VAL A 44 -8.64 -9.02 8.33
C VAL A 44 -7.17 -9.18 8.68
N SER A 45 -6.39 -9.89 7.84
CA SER A 45 -4.95 -10.11 8.06
C SER A 45 -4.15 -8.80 8.12
N ILE A 46 -4.51 -7.82 7.30
CA ILE A 46 -3.91 -6.47 7.34
C ILE A 46 -4.21 -5.79 8.67
N GLY A 47 -5.45 -5.89 9.16
CA GLY A 47 -5.86 -5.30 10.44
C GLY A 47 -5.02 -5.81 11.60
N TRP A 48 -4.83 -7.13 11.68
CA TRP A 48 -3.97 -7.76 12.68
C TRP A 48 -2.51 -7.29 12.58
N ARG A 49 -1.95 -7.17 11.37
CA ARG A 49 -0.55 -6.75 11.18
C ARG A 49 -0.29 -5.29 11.53
N LEU A 50 -1.27 -4.42 11.28
CA LEU A 50 -1.14 -2.98 11.48
C LEU A 50 -1.74 -2.50 12.82
N ASP A 51 -2.25 -3.44 13.62
CA ASP A 51 -2.97 -3.22 14.88
C ASP A 51 -4.14 -2.24 14.74
N ILE A 52 -5.02 -2.51 13.75
CA ILE A 52 -6.22 -1.72 13.45
C ILE A 52 -7.39 -2.62 13.05
N SER A 53 -8.62 -2.09 13.12
CA SER A 53 -9.79 -2.87 12.72
C SER A 53 -9.81 -3.16 11.19
N PRO A 54 -10.41 -4.28 10.75
CA PRO A 54 -10.62 -4.56 9.33
C PRO A 54 -11.48 -3.47 8.63
N GLN A 55 -12.35 -2.78 9.36
CA GLN A 55 -13.12 -1.65 8.84
C GLN A 55 -12.21 -0.45 8.57
N THR A 56 -11.26 -0.16 9.45
CA THR A 56 -10.23 0.87 9.25
C THR A 56 -9.36 0.55 8.02
N VAL A 57 -9.01 -0.72 7.81
CA VAL A 57 -8.32 -1.15 6.57
C VAL A 57 -9.14 -0.85 5.33
N LYS A 58 -10.46 -1.11 5.33
CA LYS A 58 -11.34 -0.77 4.20
C LYS A 58 -11.35 0.73 3.93
N VAL A 59 -11.32 1.57 4.97
CA VAL A 59 -11.21 3.03 4.84
C VAL A 59 -9.88 3.42 4.17
N PHE A 60 -8.75 2.89 4.64
CA PHE A 60 -7.45 3.16 4.02
C PHE A 60 -7.39 2.67 2.56
N ARG A 61 -7.95 1.49 2.25
CA ARG A 61 -8.04 0.99 0.88
C ARG A 61 -8.86 1.93 -0.02
N LYS A 62 -10.01 2.43 0.45
CA LYS A 62 -10.84 3.38 -0.30
C LYS A 62 -10.10 4.69 -0.55
N GLN A 63 -9.40 5.22 0.46
CA GLN A 63 -8.61 6.44 0.34
C GLN A 63 -7.42 6.26 -0.61
N LEU A 64 -6.71 5.13 -0.51
CA LEU A 64 -5.63 4.73 -1.40
C LEU A 64 -6.13 4.72 -2.86
N TYR A 65 -7.25 4.03 -3.12
CA TYR A 65 -7.80 3.91 -4.47
C TYR A 65 -8.19 5.27 -5.04
N ARG A 66 -8.87 6.10 -4.23
CA ARG A 66 -9.20 7.48 -4.62
C ARG A 66 -7.96 8.31 -4.92
N LYS A 67 -6.90 8.18 -4.13
CA LYS A 67 -5.67 8.97 -4.28
C LYS A 67 -4.83 8.54 -5.48
N CYS A 68 -4.96 7.28 -5.88
CA CYS A 68 -4.35 6.74 -7.08
C CYS A 68 -5.25 6.82 -8.33
N GLU A 69 -6.48 7.32 -8.20
CA GLU A 69 -7.48 7.37 -9.28
C GLU A 69 -7.78 5.99 -9.91
N ILE A 70 -7.83 4.95 -9.07
CA ILE A 70 -8.12 3.57 -9.47
C ILE A 70 -9.38 3.03 -8.80
N SER A 71 -9.94 1.95 -9.35
CA SER A 71 -11.18 1.34 -8.89
C SER A 71 -11.03 -0.13 -8.46
N SER A 72 -9.93 -0.79 -8.83
CA SER A 72 -9.74 -2.22 -8.66
C SER A 72 -8.38 -2.61 -8.09
N GLN A 73 -8.31 -3.83 -7.52
CA GLN A 73 -7.05 -4.41 -7.08
C GLN A 73 -6.11 -4.69 -8.26
N ALA A 74 -6.64 -5.06 -9.42
CA ALA A 74 -5.83 -5.26 -10.63
C ALA A 74 -5.11 -3.96 -11.05
N GLU A 75 -5.81 -2.83 -11.03
CA GLU A 75 -5.20 -1.52 -11.30
C GLU A 75 -4.15 -1.15 -10.24
N LEU A 76 -4.38 -1.47 -8.96
CA LEU A 76 -3.38 -1.27 -7.91
C LEU A 76 -2.10 -2.05 -8.22
N PHE A 77 -2.22 -3.32 -8.62
CA PHE A 77 -1.09 -4.16 -9.00
C PHE A 77 -0.33 -3.57 -10.19
N SER A 78 -1.04 -3.19 -11.26
CA SER A 78 -0.44 -2.59 -12.46
C SER A 78 0.29 -1.28 -12.16
N LEU A 79 -0.24 -0.46 -11.24
CA LEU A 79 0.37 0.81 -10.84
C LEU A 79 1.61 0.62 -9.96
N ILE A 80 1.54 -0.27 -8.96
CA ILE A 80 2.54 -0.33 -7.90
C ILE A 80 3.68 -1.30 -8.20
N THR A 81 3.40 -2.44 -8.84
CA THR A 81 4.42 -3.47 -9.11
C THR A 81 5.66 -2.89 -9.81
N PRO A 82 5.54 -2.05 -10.87
CA PRO A 82 6.70 -1.45 -11.55
C PRO A 82 7.52 -0.46 -10.71
N LEU A 83 7.01 -0.01 -9.56
CA LEU A 83 7.70 0.92 -8.66
C LEU A 83 8.55 0.19 -7.61
N LEU A 84 8.24 -1.09 -7.37
CA LEU A 84 8.92 -1.95 -6.41
C LEU A 84 10.02 -2.78 -7.07
N SER A 85 9.85 -3.15 -8.34
CA SER A 85 10.94 -3.70 -9.15
C SER A 85 12.02 -2.64 -9.39
N SER A 86 13.28 -3.11 -9.41
CA SER A 86 14.46 -2.28 -9.70
C SER A 86 14.85 -2.49 -11.15
#